data_AF-R1EI20-F1
#
_entry.id   AF-R1EI20-F1
#
_cell.length_a   1.000
_cell.length_b   1.000
_cell.length_c   1.000
_cell.angle_alpha   90.00
_cell.angle_beta   90.00
_cell.angle_gamma   90.00
#
_symmetry.space_group_name_H-M   'P 1'
#
loop_
_entity.id
_entity.type
_entity.pdbx_description
1 polymer ?
#
loop_
_entity_poly.entity_id
_entity_poly.type
_entity_poly.pdbx_seq_one_letter_code
_entity_poly.pdbx_strand_id
1 'polypeptide(L)'
;MADNRQASKALSQLDPTASHEFVVPKKQINDGEDVSFFLTSTGYADIMTWLLQLNAAMFPKKNASSYQAWQLASEDVTFSEPVQRLRALMGKLEAIIDEAPPDPGPRRFGNVSFRKWYEIVESRLPKLLDDTLSPEMLCFGKPSQDNATSAKDELQAYLVGSFGSSQRLDYGTGHELSFLAFLGGIWKLGGFAQGEPGVEERGIVIGIIEPAIGFIYDVKKGPFWEHSPILFDISGGMLKMYNAEVLSKFPVVQHFPFGSLFRWEKDPTASEAPKSIHTSNQPARGPSGQASDGPQRFPAQTGTAAPRFIA
;
A
#
# COMPACT_ATOMS: atom_id res chain seq x y z
N MET A 1 25.46 -7.24 30.70
CA MET A 1 25.67 -6.88 29.29
C MET A 1 24.47 -6.07 28.85
N ALA A 2 24.70 -4.83 28.43
CA ALA A 2 23.66 -3.82 28.22
C ALA A 2 22.64 -4.26 27.16
N ASP A 3 21.35 -4.20 27.54
CA ASP A 3 20.20 -4.36 26.65
C ASP A 3 20.10 -3.09 25.79
N ASN A 4 20.97 -2.98 24.77
CA ASN A 4 20.93 -1.90 23.80
C ASN A 4 19.94 -2.25 22.68
N ARG A 5 18.70 -2.55 23.04
CA ARG A 5 17.59 -2.48 22.09
C ARG A 5 17.30 -1.01 21.89
N GLN A 6 17.91 -0.43 20.87
CA GLN A 6 17.46 0.83 20.29
C GLN A 6 15.97 0.66 20.05
N ALA A 7 15.12 1.29 20.87
CA ALA A 7 13.67 1.18 20.75
C ALA A 7 13.34 1.45 19.29
N SER A 8 12.80 0.46 18.57
CA SER A 8 12.52 0.63 17.15
C SER A 8 11.57 1.81 17.03
N LYS A 9 11.96 2.80 16.23
CA LYS A 9 11.13 3.99 15.98
C LYS A 9 9.75 3.49 15.51
N ALA A 10 8.70 3.82 16.26
CA ALA A 10 7.32 3.53 15.87
C ALA A 10 6.79 4.66 14.98
N LEU A 11 5.83 4.34 14.11
CA LEU A 11 5.15 5.34 13.30
C LEU A 11 4.42 6.31 14.24
N SER A 12 4.71 7.60 14.09
CA SER A 12 4.15 8.63 14.97
C SER A 12 2.66 8.84 14.69
N GLN A 13 1.86 8.91 15.75
CA GLN A 13 0.44 9.29 15.68
C GLN A 13 0.30 10.81 15.63
N LEU A 14 -0.73 11.29 14.94
CA LEU A 14 -1.12 12.69 14.91
C LEU A 14 -1.73 13.06 16.26
N ASP A 15 -1.47 14.28 16.71
CA ASP A 15 -2.04 14.81 17.94
C ASP A 15 -3.53 15.14 17.72
N PRO A 16 -4.47 14.46 18.40
CA PRO A 16 -5.90 14.71 18.23
C PRO A 16 -6.35 16.09 18.71
N THR A 17 -5.51 16.80 19.48
CA THR A 17 -5.78 18.16 19.94
C THR A 17 -5.28 19.23 18.96
N ALA A 18 -4.40 18.87 18.02
CA ALA A 18 -3.89 19.77 17.01
C ALA A 18 -4.83 19.85 15.80
N SER A 19 -4.93 21.03 15.19
CA SER A 19 -5.60 21.16 13.89
C SER A 19 -4.78 20.42 12.83
N HIS A 20 -5.44 19.59 12.02
CA HIS A 20 -4.82 18.89 10.92
C HIS A 20 -5.62 19.10 9.64
N GLU A 21 -4.97 19.61 8.60
CA GLU A 21 -5.59 19.85 7.30
C GLU A 21 -5.32 18.64 6.38
N PHE A 22 -6.39 17.93 6.03
CA PHE A 22 -6.32 16.82 5.06
C PHE A 22 -6.31 17.36 3.64
N VAL A 23 -5.67 16.62 2.73
CA VAL A 23 -5.57 16.97 1.32
C VAL A 23 -5.93 15.78 0.45
N VAL A 24 -6.59 16.04 -0.67
CA VAL A 24 -6.96 14.98 -1.63
C VAL A 24 -5.68 14.25 -2.08
N PRO A 25 -5.57 12.93 -1.83
CA PRO A 25 -4.38 12.19 -2.22
C PRO A 25 -4.17 12.23 -3.73
N LYS A 26 -2.96 12.56 -4.16
CA LYS A 26 -2.64 12.74 -5.59
C LYS A 26 -1.34 12.05 -5.99
N LYS A 27 -1.25 11.70 -7.27
CA LYS A 27 -0.03 11.17 -7.88
C LYS A 27 1.07 12.25 -7.85
N GLN A 28 2.25 11.86 -7.37
CA GLN A 28 3.44 12.72 -7.35
C GLN A 28 4.64 12.10 -8.10
N ILE A 29 4.67 10.78 -8.27
CA ILE A 29 5.78 10.08 -8.92
C ILE A 29 5.50 9.91 -10.42
N ASN A 30 6.20 10.68 -11.26
CA ASN A 30 6.02 10.69 -12.71
C ASN A 30 7.24 10.18 -13.48
N ASP A 31 8.42 10.22 -12.87
CA ASP A 31 9.67 9.73 -13.44
C ASP A 31 10.67 9.28 -12.35
N GLY A 32 11.92 9.01 -12.75
CA GLY A 32 12.97 8.54 -11.86
C GLY A 32 13.54 9.60 -10.91
N GLU A 33 13.42 10.89 -11.24
CA GLU A 33 13.79 11.97 -10.30
C GLU A 33 12.77 12.04 -9.18
N ASP A 34 11.48 11.91 -9.50
CA ASP A 34 10.44 11.83 -8.49
C ASP A 34 10.62 10.60 -7.59
N VAL A 35 11.01 9.42 -8.13
CA VAL A 35 11.37 8.27 -7.28
C VAL A 35 12.52 8.61 -6.35
N SER A 36 13.54 9.31 -6.84
CA SER A 36 14.68 9.70 -6.01
C SER A 36 14.26 10.65 -4.89
N PHE A 37 13.35 11.60 -5.18
CA PHE A 37 12.74 12.45 -4.15
C PHE A 37 11.91 11.63 -3.15
N PHE A 38 11.06 10.73 -3.64
CA PHE A 38 10.22 9.85 -2.82
C PHE A 38 11.05 9.14 -1.75
N LEU A 39 12.20 8.54 -2.13
CA LEU A 39 13.10 7.84 -1.20
C LEU A 39 13.73 8.73 -0.11
N THR A 40 13.55 10.05 -0.19
CA THR A 40 13.99 11.04 0.82
C THR A 40 12.83 11.79 1.45
N SER A 41 11.59 11.38 1.14
CA SER A 41 10.38 12.04 1.63
C SER A 41 9.93 11.51 2.99
N THR A 42 9.19 12.33 3.74
CA THR A 42 8.51 11.92 4.97
C THR A 42 7.56 10.75 4.71
N GLY A 43 6.83 10.75 3.58
CA GLY A 43 5.95 9.64 3.22
C GLY A 43 6.68 8.29 3.12
N TYR A 44 7.86 8.27 2.49
CA TYR A 44 8.71 7.08 2.44
C TYR A 44 9.21 6.67 3.82
N ALA A 45 9.70 7.63 4.62
CA ALA A 45 10.18 7.36 5.97
C ALA A 45 9.07 6.75 6.86
N ASP A 46 7.85 7.27 6.75
CA ASP A 46 6.67 6.78 7.45
C ASP A 46 6.29 5.36 7.00
N ILE A 47 6.23 5.09 5.69
CA ILE A 47 5.95 3.75 5.13
C ILE A 47 6.98 2.73 5.64
N MET A 48 8.27 3.08 5.58
CA MET A 48 9.34 2.18 6.04
C MET A 48 9.28 1.95 7.54
N THR A 49 9.04 2.99 8.34
CA THR A 49 8.87 2.89 9.79
C THR A 49 7.67 2.00 10.13
N TRP A 50 6.55 2.15 9.42
CA TRP A 50 5.35 1.35 9.61
C TRP A 50 5.58 -0.13 9.31
N LEU A 51 6.19 -0.43 8.16
CA LEU A 51 6.52 -1.79 7.78
C LEU A 51 7.46 -2.46 8.80
N LEU A 52 8.50 -1.74 9.21
CA LEU A 52 9.45 -2.19 10.23
C LEU A 52 8.77 -2.46 11.58
N GLN A 53 7.84 -1.59 11.97
CA GLN A 53 7.08 -1.73 13.21
C GLN A 53 6.22 -3.00 13.19
N LEU A 54 5.47 -3.25 12.11
CA LEU A 54 4.68 -4.48 11.95
C LEU A 54 5.58 -5.73 11.94
N ASN A 55 6.70 -5.68 11.24
CA ASN A 55 7.65 -6.78 11.18
C ASN A 55 8.26 -7.10 12.56
N ALA A 56 8.67 -6.07 13.30
CA ALA A 56 9.24 -6.24 14.64
C ALA A 56 8.25 -6.89 15.62
N ALA A 57 6.94 -6.63 15.46
CA ALA A 57 5.89 -7.24 16.29
C ALA A 57 5.76 -8.76 16.10
N MET A 58 6.25 -9.28 14.97
CA MET A 58 6.20 -10.71 14.63
C MET A 58 7.45 -11.48 15.06
N PHE A 59 8.49 -10.81 15.57
CA PHE A 59 9.68 -11.51 16.06
C PHE A 59 9.37 -12.34 17.33
N PRO A 60 9.95 -13.56 17.46
CA PRO A 60 9.77 -14.38 18.64
C PRO A 60 10.22 -13.65 19.92
N LYS A 61 9.39 -13.66 20.95
CA LYS A 61 9.74 -13.09 22.27
C LYS A 61 10.39 -14.17 23.14
N LYS A 62 11.49 -13.82 23.80
CA LYS A 62 12.13 -14.68 24.80
C LYS A 62 11.49 -14.45 26.16
N ASN A 63 10.94 -15.51 26.74
CA ASN A 63 10.45 -15.55 28.11
C ASN A 63 11.50 -16.22 29.03
N ALA A 64 11.28 -16.22 30.34
CA ALA A 64 12.25 -16.69 31.34
C ALA A 64 12.80 -18.11 31.08
N SER A 65 12.01 -18.98 30.45
CA SER A 65 12.35 -20.38 30.18
C SER A 65 11.92 -20.89 28.79
N SER A 66 11.36 -20.04 27.92
CA SER A 66 10.87 -20.43 26.59
C SER A 66 10.95 -19.30 25.57
N TYR A 67 10.74 -19.61 24.30
CA TYR A 67 10.50 -18.63 23.24
C TYR A 67 9.05 -18.74 22.80
N GLN A 68 8.37 -17.60 22.68
CA GLN A 68 7.06 -17.50 22.08
C GLN A 68 7.21 -16.96 20.67
N ALA A 69 7.11 -17.86 19.68
CA ALA A 69 6.92 -17.48 18.30
C ALA A 69 5.43 -17.26 18.04
N TRP A 70 5.12 -16.43 17.06
CA TRP A 70 3.75 -16.10 16.69
C TRP A 70 3.44 -16.87 15.41
N GLN A 71 2.66 -17.94 15.53
CA GLN A 71 2.25 -18.71 14.37
C GLN A 71 1.08 -18.01 13.67
N LEU A 72 1.02 -18.16 12.35
CA LEU A 72 -0.17 -17.84 11.57
C LEU A 72 -1.33 -18.70 12.11
N ALA A 73 -2.55 -18.16 12.14
CA ALA A 73 -3.71 -18.74 12.81
C ALA A 73 -3.55 -19.08 14.32
N SER A 74 -2.62 -18.43 15.03
CA SER A 74 -2.47 -18.65 16.49
C SER A 74 -3.73 -18.21 17.25
N GLU A 75 -4.32 -19.14 18.00
CA GLU A 75 -5.43 -18.88 18.92
C GLU A 75 -5.02 -18.00 20.13
N ASP A 76 -3.71 -17.79 20.33
CA ASP A 76 -3.15 -17.00 21.44
C ASP A 76 -3.27 -15.48 21.21
N VAL A 77 -3.85 -15.05 20.09
CA VAL A 77 -3.97 -13.64 19.73
C VAL A 77 -5.41 -13.18 19.89
N THR A 78 -5.66 -12.38 20.91
CA THR A 78 -6.93 -11.69 21.07
C THR A 78 -6.94 -10.42 20.23
N PHE A 79 -7.95 -10.27 19.38
CA PHE A 79 -8.08 -9.10 18.53
C PHE A 79 -8.84 -7.98 19.23
N SER A 80 -8.31 -6.76 19.18
CA SER A 80 -8.98 -5.55 19.64
C SER A 80 -10.26 -5.27 18.84
N GLU A 81 -11.14 -4.42 19.36
CA GLU A 81 -12.35 -4.00 18.65
C GLU A 81 -12.04 -3.39 17.27
N PRO A 82 -11.07 -2.45 17.10
CA PRO A 82 -10.70 -1.95 15.78
C PRO A 82 -10.27 -3.04 14.80
N VAL A 83 -9.46 -4.01 15.25
CA VAL A 83 -9.04 -5.13 14.41
C VAL A 83 -10.25 -5.99 14.01
N GLN A 84 -11.16 -6.28 14.93
CA GLN A 84 -12.38 -7.04 14.62
C GLN A 84 -13.29 -6.29 13.63
N ARG A 85 -13.44 -4.97 13.76
CA ARG A 85 -14.22 -4.15 12.81
C ARG A 85 -13.59 -4.13 11.42
N LEU A 86 -12.27 -4.07 11.32
CA LEU A 86 -11.56 -4.17 10.03
C LEU A 86 -11.64 -5.58 9.42
N ARG A 87 -11.64 -6.64 10.23
CA ARG A 87 -11.93 -8.01 9.75
C ARG A 87 -13.35 -8.10 9.18
N ALA A 88 -14.33 -7.51 9.85
CA ALA A 88 -15.69 -7.42 9.34
C ALA A 88 -15.77 -6.60 8.04
N LEU A 89 -14.98 -5.53 7.90
CA LEU A 89 -14.86 -4.78 6.64
C LEU A 89 -14.36 -5.70 5.51
N MET A 90 -13.29 -6.47 5.75
CA MET A 90 -12.76 -7.41 4.75
C MET A 90 -13.82 -8.45 4.34
N GLY A 91 -14.54 -9.03 5.30
CA GLY A 91 -15.63 -9.97 4.99
C GLY A 91 -16.78 -9.35 4.20
N LYS A 92 -17.12 -8.08 4.44
CA LYS A 92 -18.12 -7.36 3.63
C LYS A 92 -17.62 -7.10 2.19
N LEU A 93 -16.34 -6.81 2.01
CA LEU A 93 -15.74 -6.61 0.68
C LEU A 93 -15.65 -7.94 -0.10
N GLU A 94 -15.33 -9.02 0.60
CA GLU A 94 -15.32 -10.38 0.04
C GLU A 94 -16.73 -10.80 -0.41
N ALA A 95 -17.76 -10.55 0.40
CA ALA A 95 -19.15 -10.87 0.04
C ALA A 95 -19.64 -10.15 -1.24
N ILE A 96 -19.04 -9.01 -1.60
CA ILE A 96 -19.37 -8.30 -2.85
C ILE A 96 -18.90 -9.09 -4.09
N ILE A 97 -17.92 -10.00 -3.95
CA ILE A 97 -17.46 -10.87 -5.05
C ILE A 97 -18.62 -11.70 -5.60
N ASP A 98 -19.50 -12.20 -4.72
CA ASP A 98 -20.68 -12.98 -5.11
C ASP A 98 -21.70 -12.15 -5.92
N GLU A 99 -21.71 -10.83 -5.77
CA GLU A 99 -22.58 -9.91 -6.52
C GLU A 99 -22.05 -9.59 -7.93
N ALA A 100 -20.79 -9.93 -8.19
CA ALA A 100 -20.09 -9.74 -9.46
C ALA A 100 -19.49 -11.06 -9.96
N PRO A 101 -20.31 -12.07 -10.26
CA PRO A 101 -19.83 -13.39 -10.66
C PRO A 101 -18.96 -13.31 -11.92
N PRO A 102 -17.92 -14.16 -12.04
CA PRO A 102 -17.06 -14.19 -13.21
C PRO A 102 -17.87 -14.47 -14.48
N ASP A 103 -17.66 -13.66 -15.52
CA ASP A 103 -18.22 -13.95 -16.83
C ASP A 103 -17.71 -15.32 -17.35
N PRO A 104 -18.58 -16.14 -17.98
CA PRO A 104 -18.20 -17.46 -18.46
C PRO A 104 -17.27 -17.40 -19.69
N GLY A 105 -16.54 -18.51 -19.91
CA GLY A 105 -15.71 -18.75 -21.10
C GLY A 105 -14.19 -18.71 -20.85
N PRO A 106 -13.39 -19.26 -21.78
CA PRO A 106 -11.94 -19.29 -21.63
C PRO A 106 -11.34 -17.88 -21.78
N ARG A 107 -10.53 -17.46 -20.81
CA ARG A 107 -9.86 -16.15 -20.80
C ARG A 107 -8.38 -16.31 -20.49
N ARG A 108 -7.54 -15.52 -21.17
CA ARG A 108 -6.09 -15.46 -20.95
C ARG A 108 -5.65 -14.29 -20.06
N PHE A 109 -6.56 -13.33 -19.83
CA PHE A 109 -6.34 -12.12 -19.03
C PHE A 109 -7.46 -11.97 -17.99
N GLY A 110 -7.41 -10.93 -17.15
CA GLY A 110 -8.37 -10.70 -16.07
C GLY A 110 -9.84 -10.70 -16.52
N ASN A 111 -10.72 -11.12 -15.62
CA ASN A 111 -12.16 -11.16 -15.89
C ASN A 111 -12.75 -9.73 -15.80
N VAL A 112 -13.60 -9.35 -16.75
CA VAL A 112 -14.22 -8.01 -16.77
C VAL A 112 -15.23 -7.82 -15.64
N SER A 113 -15.74 -8.90 -15.04
CA SER A 113 -16.54 -8.85 -13.80
C SER A 113 -15.80 -8.14 -12.67
N PHE A 114 -14.46 -8.10 -12.70
CA PHE A 114 -13.67 -7.29 -11.77
C PHE A 114 -14.01 -5.80 -11.83
N ARG A 115 -14.34 -5.26 -13.02
CA ARG A 115 -14.80 -3.86 -13.14
C ARG A 115 -16.12 -3.65 -12.43
N LYS A 116 -17.07 -4.57 -12.62
CA LYS A 116 -18.37 -4.55 -11.93
C LYS A 116 -18.18 -4.62 -10.41
N TRP A 117 -17.33 -5.54 -9.93
CA TRP A 117 -17.00 -5.63 -8.52
C TRP A 117 -16.41 -4.30 -7.99
N TYR A 118 -15.46 -3.73 -8.72
CA TYR A 118 -14.79 -2.48 -8.36
C TYR A 118 -15.77 -1.31 -8.26
N GLU A 119 -16.69 -1.16 -9.22
CA GLU A 119 -17.75 -0.14 -9.21
C GLU A 119 -18.68 -0.29 -8.01
N ILE A 120 -19.08 -1.53 -7.66
CA ILE A 120 -19.91 -1.79 -6.49
C ILE A 120 -19.16 -1.40 -5.21
N VAL A 121 -17.90 -1.83 -5.08
CA VAL A 121 -17.06 -1.48 -3.93
C VAL A 121 -16.92 0.02 -3.80
N GLU A 122 -16.52 0.73 -4.85
CA GLU A 122 -16.32 2.18 -4.86
C GLU A 122 -17.59 2.93 -4.42
N SER A 123 -18.77 2.49 -4.89
CA SER A 123 -20.04 3.12 -4.52
C SER A 123 -20.45 2.90 -3.06
N ARG A 124 -20.07 1.76 -2.46
CA ARG A 124 -20.47 1.37 -1.08
C ARG A 124 -19.42 1.73 -0.04
N LEU A 125 -18.18 1.93 -0.45
CA LEU A 125 -17.05 2.13 0.45
C LEU A 125 -17.24 3.28 1.45
N PRO A 126 -17.80 4.45 1.08
CA PRO A 126 -18.03 5.52 2.04
C PRO A 126 -18.86 5.04 3.24
N LYS A 127 -19.93 4.29 3.00
CA LYS A 127 -20.80 3.78 4.07
C LYS A 127 -20.14 2.64 4.84
N LEU A 128 -19.41 1.76 4.14
CA LEU A 128 -18.65 0.69 4.79
C LEU A 128 -17.62 1.24 5.78
N LEU A 129 -16.93 2.32 5.43
CA LEU A 129 -15.99 3.00 6.31
C LEU A 129 -16.69 3.62 7.53
N ASP A 130 -17.85 4.27 7.36
CA ASP A 130 -18.62 4.82 8.49
C ASP A 130 -19.04 3.73 9.48
N ASP A 131 -19.41 2.55 8.97
CA ASP A 131 -19.85 1.43 9.81
C ASP A 131 -18.69 0.71 10.52
N THR A 132 -17.47 0.82 10.01
CA THR A 132 -16.32 -0.01 10.46
C THR A 132 -15.23 0.78 11.17
N LEU A 133 -15.13 2.08 10.92
CA LEU A 133 -14.16 2.95 11.58
C LEU A 133 -14.83 3.78 12.69
N SER A 134 -14.05 4.27 13.66
CA SER A 134 -14.61 5.05 14.77
C SER A 134 -15.00 6.46 14.32
N PRO A 135 -16.14 7.02 14.79
CA PRO A 135 -16.53 8.38 14.46
C PRO A 135 -15.48 9.41 14.89
N GLU A 136 -14.80 9.20 16.02
CA GLU A 136 -13.75 10.10 16.51
C GLU A 136 -12.60 10.22 15.49
N MET A 137 -12.21 9.09 14.90
CA MET A 137 -11.14 9.05 13.89
C MET A 137 -11.59 9.64 12.55
N LEU A 138 -12.80 9.32 12.10
CA LEU A 138 -13.35 9.89 10.85
C LEU A 138 -13.59 11.40 10.95
N CYS A 139 -13.85 11.89 12.17
CA CYS A 139 -14.01 13.31 12.48
C CYS A 139 -12.70 14.00 12.92
N PHE A 140 -11.55 13.31 12.83
CA PHE A 140 -10.26 13.87 13.21
C PHE A 140 -10.00 15.17 12.43
N GLY A 141 -9.45 16.19 13.10
CA GLY A 141 -9.07 17.44 12.45
C GLY A 141 -10.20 18.15 11.70
N LYS A 142 -11.47 17.91 12.11
CA LYS A 142 -12.69 18.25 11.39
C LYS A 142 -12.58 19.59 10.63
N PRO A 143 -12.79 19.58 9.31
CA PRO A 143 -12.55 20.74 8.48
C PRO A 143 -13.47 21.91 8.86
N SER A 144 -12.92 23.12 8.89
CA SER A 144 -13.64 24.36 9.19
C SER A 144 -14.67 24.77 8.12
N GLN A 145 -14.78 24.03 7.01
CA GLN A 145 -15.61 24.36 5.85
C GLN A 145 -16.33 23.11 5.30
N ASP A 146 -17.55 23.29 4.80
CA ASP A 146 -18.49 22.24 4.35
C ASP A 146 -18.02 21.37 3.15
N ASN A 147 -16.84 21.61 2.57
CA ASN A 147 -16.32 20.88 1.39
C ASN A 147 -14.82 20.53 1.48
N ALA A 148 -14.20 20.65 2.66
CA ALA A 148 -12.79 20.30 2.78
C ALA A 148 -12.57 18.79 2.91
N THR A 149 -11.43 18.32 2.39
CA THR A 149 -11.01 16.91 2.49
C THR A 149 -11.00 16.48 3.96
N SER A 150 -11.46 15.27 4.22
CA SER A 150 -11.49 14.66 5.54
C SER A 150 -10.49 13.50 5.67
N ALA A 151 -10.27 13.04 6.90
CA ALA A 151 -9.52 11.81 7.16
C ALA A 151 -10.09 10.62 6.38
N LYS A 152 -11.42 10.55 6.28
CA LYS A 152 -12.13 9.51 5.53
C LYS A 152 -11.76 9.51 4.06
N ASP A 153 -11.65 10.67 3.42
CA ASP A 153 -11.34 10.77 2.00
C ASP A 153 -9.92 10.27 1.71
N GLU A 154 -8.95 10.58 2.57
CA GLU A 154 -7.59 10.05 2.43
C GLU A 154 -7.54 8.54 2.63
N LEU A 155 -8.15 8.02 3.71
CA LEU A 155 -8.22 6.59 3.98
C LEU A 155 -8.92 5.82 2.85
N GLN A 156 -10.01 6.37 2.32
CA GLN A 156 -10.75 5.78 1.22
C GLN A 156 -9.88 5.67 -0.03
N ALA A 157 -9.09 6.70 -0.37
CA ALA A 157 -8.19 6.66 -1.52
C ALA A 157 -7.15 5.53 -1.41
N TYR A 158 -6.57 5.33 -0.23
CA TYR A 158 -5.63 4.22 0.02
C TYR A 158 -6.30 2.85 -0.08
N LEU A 159 -7.50 2.70 0.47
CA LEU A 159 -8.24 1.45 0.41
C LEU A 159 -8.71 1.10 -1.00
N VAL A 160 -9.27 2.05 -1.75
CA VAL A 160 -9.62 1.86 -3.18
C VAL A 160 -8.39 1.50 -4.02
N GLY A 161 -7.26 2.18 -3.76
CA GLY A 161 -5.99 1.89 -4.41
C GLY A 161 -5.45 0.49 -4.11
N SER A 162 -5.94 -0.19 -3.08
CA SER A 162 -5.45 -1.50 -2.66
C SER A 162 -5.99 -2.68 -3.45
N PHE A 163 -7.05 -2.52 -4.24
CA PHE A 163 -7.75 -3.65 -4.84
C PHE A 163 -7.27 -4.07 -6.24
N GLY A 164 -6.31 -3.35 -6.83
CA GLY A 164 -5.90 -3.56 -8.23
C GLY A 164 -6.37 -2.46 -9.17
N SER A 165 -6.04 -2.57 -10.46
CA SER A 165 -6.50 -1.65 -11.50
C SER A 165 -7.70 -2.22 -12.23
N SER A 166 -8.89 -1.63 -12.05
CA SER A 166 -10.10 -2.03 -12.79
C SER A 166 -9.97 -1.82 -14.31
N GLN A 167 -9.17 -0.83 -14.72
CA GLN A 167 -8.92 -0.57 -16.14
C GLN A 167 -8.02 -1.65 -16.76
N ARG A 168 -6.88 -1.94 -16.13
CA ARG A 168 -5.88 -2.90 -16.63
C ARG A 168 -6.19 -4.35 -16.30
N LEU A 169 -7.10 -4.59 -15.34
CA LEU A 169 -7.45 -5.90 -14.79
C LEU A 169 -6.22 -6.62 -14.22
N ASP A 170 -5.38 -5.86 -13.50
CA ASP A 170 -4.16 -6.33 -12.88
C ASP A 170 -4.12 -6.02 -11.37
N TYR A 171 -3.25 -6.76 -10.68
CA TYR A 171 -2.92 -6.58 -9.27
C TYR A 171 -1.41 -6.77 -9.11
N GLY A 172 -0.81 -6.03 -8.19
CA GLY A 172 0.62 -6.04 -7.96
C GLY A 172 1.00 -5.32 -6.67
N THR A 173 2.30 -5.27 -6.39
CA THR A 173 2.85 -4.82 -5.11
C THR A 173 2.60 -3.35 -4.78
N GLY A 174 2.29 -2.50 -5.77
CA GLY A 174 1.84 -1.13 -5.53
C GLY A 174 0.44 -1.05 -4.89
N HIS A 175 -0.43 -2.03 -5.17
CA HIS A 175 -1.75 -2.14 -4.55
C HIS A 175 -1.63 -2.67 -3.12
N GLU A 176 -0.77 -3.67 -2.89
CA GLU A 176 -0.41 -4.10 -1.54
C GLU A 176 0.16 -2.94 -0.70
N LEU A 177 1.01 -2.09 -1.28
CA LEU A 177 1.52 -0.88 -0.62
C LEU A 177 0.39 0.09 -0.25
N SER A 178 -0.63 0.22 -1.09
CA SER A 178 -1.80 1.08 -0.78
C SER A 178 -2.61 0.52 0.39
N PHE A 179 -2.74 -0.80 0.52
CA PHE A 179 -3.36 -1.41 1.71
C PHE A 179 -2.54 -1.17 2.98
N LEU A 180 -1.21 -1.30 2.88
CA LEU A 180 -0.30 -1.01 3.98
C LEU A 180 -0.43 0.45 4.44
N ALA A 181 -0.55 1.39 3.49
CA ALA A 181 -0.79 2.79 3.77
C ALA A 181 -2.18 3.05 4.37
N PHE A 182 -3.23 2.34 3.95
CA PHE A 182 -4.55 2.43 4.60
C PHE A 182 -4.48 2.08 6.09
N LEU A 183 -3.84 0.95 6.43
CA LEU A 183 -3.64 0.56 7.84
C LEU A 183 -2.74 1.56 8.58
N GLY A 184 -1.68 2.03 7.94
CA GLY A 184 -0.80 3.06 8.53
C GLY A 184 -1.52 4.39 8.75
N GLY A 185 -2.45 4.77 7.88
CA GLY A 185 -3.29 5.95 8.05
C GLY A 185 -4.19 5.84 9.28
N ILE A 186 -4.85 4.68 9.48
CA ILE A 186 -5.63 4.39 10.69
C ILE A 186 -4.74 4.48 11.94
N TRP A 187 -3.53 3.91 11.88
CA TRP A 187 -2.55 4.03 12.97
C TRP A 187 -2.22 5.48 13.27
N LYS A 188 -1.88 6.29 12.27
CA LYS A 188 -1.54 7.70 12.44
C LYS A 188 -2.68 8.51 13.03
N LEU A 189 -3.93 8.13 12.79
CA LEU A 189 -5.11 8.79 13.36
C LEU A 189 -5.51 8.24 14.75
N GLY A 190 -4.72 7.33 15.33
CA GLY A 190 -5.01 6.73 16.63
C GLY A 190 -6.21 5.77 16.61
N GLY A 191 -6.55 5.19 15.46
CA GLY A 191 -7.73 4.35 15.28
C GLY A 191 -7.61 2.92 15.83
N PHE A 192 -6.42 2.52 16.30
CA PHE A 192 -6.17 1.20 16.90
C PHE A 192 -6.11 1.27 18.43
N ALA A 193 -6.30 0.12 19.09
CA ALA A 193 -6.28 0.08 20.54
C ALA A 193 -4.88 0.36 21.10
N GLN A 194 -4.83 1.10 22.21
CA GLN A 194 -3.58 1.33 22.93
C GLN A 194 -3.24 0.12 23.79
N GLY A 195 -1.98 -0.31 23.78
CA GLY A 195 -1.54 -1.49 24.52
C GLY A 195 -0.03 -1.60 24.59
N GLU A 196 0.44 -2.73 25.12
CA GLU A 196 1.87 -3.01 25.19
C GLU A 196 2.50 -3.08 23.79
N PRO A 197 3.75 -2.61 23.60
CA PRO A 197 4.40 -2.61 22.30
C PRO A 197 4.42 -3.99 21.61
N GLY A 198 3.93 -4.02 20.37
CA GLY A 198 3.86 -5.20 19.53
C GLY A 198 2.62 -6.08 19.78
N VAL A 199 1.70 -5.70 20.67
CA VAL A 199 0.43 -6.43 20.86
C VAL A 199 -0.56 -6.06 19.76
N GLU A 200 -0.85 -4.77 19.61
CA GLU A 200 -1.83 -4.30 18.63
C GLU A 200 -1.32 -4.49 17.20
N GLU A 201 -0.04 -4.22 16.96
CA GLU A 201 0.62 -4.47 15.67
C GLU A 201 0.51 -5.94 15.25
N ARG A 202 0.67 -6.87 16.21
CA ARG A 202 0.48 -8.28 15.94
C ARG A 202 -0.98 -8.62 15.66
N GLY A 203 -1.91 -8.00 16.38
CA GLY A 203 -3.33 -8.08 16.09
C GLY A 203 -3.66 -7.65 14.66
N ILE A 204 -3.02 -6.58 14.16
CA ILE A 204 -3.14 -6.12 12.77
C ILE A 204 -2.56 -7.16 11.80
N VAL A 205 -1.34 -7.64 12.06
CA VAL A 205 -0.68 -8.61 11.16
C VAL A 205 -1.49 -9.91 11.09
N ILE A 206 -1.81 -10.52 12.23
CA ILE A 206 -2.47 -11.84 12.26
C ILE A 206 -3.98 -11.71 11.99
N GLY A 207 -4.61 -10.62 12.41
CA GLY A 207 -6.05 -10.45 12.24
C GLY A 207 -6.47 -10.01 10.85
N ILE A 208 -5.67 -9.16 10.20
CA ILE A 208 -6.06 -8.44 8.99
C ILE A 208 -5.19 -8.84 7.79
N ILE A 209 -3.87 -8.89 7.98
CA ILE A 209 -2.91 -9.11 6.89
C ILE A 209 -2.78 -10.61 6.57
N GLU A 210 -2.74 -11.46 7.59
CA GLU A 210 -2.53 -12.91 7.47
C GLU A 210 -3.65 -13.65 6.72
N PRO A 211 -4.94 -13.33 6.84
CA PRO A 211 -5.97 -13.97 6.01
C PRO A 211 -5.71 -13.82 4.50
N ALA A 212 -5.14 -12.68 4.08
CA ALA A 212 -4.73 -12.49 2.68
C ALA A 212 -3.52 -13.37 2.31
N ILE A 213 -2.60 -13.62 3.25
CA ILE A 213 -1.46 -14.54 3.08
C ILE A 213 -1.95 -15.97 2.86
N GLY A 214 -2.90 -16.44 3.69
CA GLY A 214 -3.49 -17.77 3.58
C GLY A 214 -4.09 -18.02 2.19
N PHE A 215 -4.95 -17.11 1.74
CA PHE A 215 -5.55 -17.19 0.41
C PHE A 215 -4.51 -17.22 -0.71
N ILE A 216 -3.45 -16.42 -0.59
CA ILE A 216 -2.37 -16.37 -1.59
C ILE A 216 -1.66 -17.72 -1.73
N TYR A 217 -1.38 -18.43 -0.62
CA TYR A 217 -0.78 -19.77 -0.68
C TYR A 217 -1.69 -20.79 -1.39
N ASP A 218 -3.00 -20.62 -1.28
CA ASP A 218 -3.97 -21.49 -1.94
C ASP A 218 -3.99 -21.26 -3.45
N VAL A 219 -3.96 -19.98 -3.89
CA VAL A 219 -4.19 -19.61 -5.30
C VAL A 219 -2.93 -19.37 -6.13
N LYS A 220 -1.83 -18.88 -5.53
CA LYS A 220 -0.58 -18.58 -6.26
C LYS A 220 0.40 -19.73 -6.14
N LYS A 221 1.16 -19.98 -7.21
CA LYS A 221 2.23 -20.98 -7.28
C LYS A 221 3.56 -20.27 -7.53
N GLY A 222 4.63 -20.86 -6.99
CA GLY A 222 5.96 -20.25 -7.01
C GLY A 222 6.37 -19.74 -5.64
N PRO A 223 7.59 -19.19 -5.51
CA PRO A 223 8.09 -18.70 -4.24
C PRO A 223 7.32 -17.47 -3.73
N PHE A 224 6.97 -17.47 -2.44
CA PHE A 224 6.07 -16.47 -1.85
C PHE A 224 6.59 -15.02 -1.99
N TRP A 225 7.89 -14.82 -1.86
CA TRP A 225 8.53 -13.50 -1.98
C TRP A 225 8.44 -12.89 -3.37
N GLU A 226 8.25 -13.69 -4.43
CA GLU A 226 8.16 -13.19 -5.80
C GLU A 226 6.80 -12.56 -6.08
N HIS A 227 5.74 -13.10 -5.48
CA HIS A 227 4.37 -12.69 -5.76
C HIS A 227 3.69 -11.93 -4.62
N SER A 228 4.33 -11.86 -3.44
CA SER A 228 3.83 -11.23 -2.21
C SER A 228 4.95 -10.68 -1.30
N PRO A 229 5.87 -9.84 -1.81
CA PRO A 229 7.03 -9.37 -1.05
C PRO A 229 6.69 -8.56 0.22
N ILE A 230 5.58 -7.81 0.27
CA ILE A 230 5.18 -7.08 1.50
C ILE A 230 4.85 -8.05 2.62
N LEU A 231 4.02 -9.04 2.28
CA LEU A 231 3.61 -10.07 3.22
C LEU A 231 4.80 -10.91 3.68
N PHE A 232 5.71 -11.21 2.76
CA PHE A 232 6.93 -11.94 3.07
C PHE A 232 7.77 -11.16 4.09
N ASP A 233 7.97 -9.87 3.86
CA ASP A 233 8.75 -9.03 4.77
C ASP A 233 8.09 -8.87 6.13
N ILE A 234 6.77 -8.68 6.21
CA ILE A 234 6.04 -8.65 7.49
C ILE A 234 6.24 -9.97 8.26
N SER A 235 6.26 -11.13 7.57
CA SER A 235 6.49 -12.44 8.17
C SER A 235 7.94 -12.73 8.62
N GLY A 236 8.86 -11.77 8.47
CA GLY A 236 10.28 -11.94 8.80
C GLY A 236 11.22 -12.00 7.60
N GLY A 237 10.77 -11.56 6.42
CA GLY A 237 11.51 -11.56 5.16
C GLY A 237 12.63 -10.51 5.01
N MET A 238 13.10 -10.32 3.77
CA MET A 238 14.24 -9.49 3.41
C MET A 238 13.85 -8.02 3.14
N LEU A 239 13.76 -7.17 4.18
CA LEU A 239 13.45 -5.73 4.05
C LEU A 239 14.23 -4.97 2.95
N LYS A 240 15.49 -5.34 2.74
CA LYS A 240 16.32 -4.75 1.66
C LYS A 240 15.72 -4.99 0.27
N MET A 241 15.12 -6.16 0.08
CA MET A 241 14.43 -6.55 -1.14
C MET A 241 13.17 -5.72 -1.34
N TYR A 242 12.34 -5.49 -0.31
CA TYR A 242 11.17 -4.63 -0.47
C TYR A 242 11.54 -3.20 -0.89
N ASN A 243 12.56 -2.61 -0.26
CA ASN A 243 13.01 -1.30 -0.69
C ASN A 243 13.49 -1.30 -2.15
N ALA A 244 14.26 -2.31 -2.56
CA ALA A 244 14.81 -2.40 -3.93
C ALA A 244 13.76 -2.75 -4.99
N GLU A 245 12.84 -3.65 -4.68
CA GLU A 245 11.91 -4.29 -5.62
C GLU A 245 10.52 -3.63 -5.65
N VAL A 246 10.17 -2.87 -4.61
CA VAL A 246 8.90 -2.14 -4.54
C VAL A 246 9.17 -0.64 -4.48
N LEU A 247 9.72 -0.13 -3.38
CA LEU A 247 9.77 1.32 -3.14
C LEU A 247 10.69 2.08 -4.12
N SER A 248 11.76 1.44 -4.58
CA SER A 248 12.71 2.02 -5.54
C SER A 248 12.34 1.76 -7.02
N LYS A 249 11.22 1.08 -7.31
CA LYS A 249 10.80 0.76 -8.67
C LYS A 249 9.67 1.67 -9.15
N PHE A 250 10.00 2.58 -10.06
CA PHE A 250 9.03 3.51 -10.66
C PHE A 250 7.72 2.84 -11.13
N PRO A 251 7.73 1.73 -11.91
CA PRO A 251 6.47 1.14 -12.37
C PRO A 251 5.54 0.67 -11.25
N VAL A 252 6.11 0.39 -10.07
CA VAL A 252 5.41 -0.09 -8.88
C VAL A 252 4.83 1.08 -8.07
N VAL A 253 5.63 2.10 -7.78
CA VAL A 253 5.23 3.23 -6.91
C VAL A 253 4.58 4.41 -7.63
N GLN A 254 4.64 4.48 -8.97
CA GLN A 254 4.10 5.61 -9.75
C GLN A 254 2.60 5.90 -9.52
N HIS A 255 1.85 4.93 -9.00
CA HIS A 255 0.41 5.05 -8.73
C HIS A 255 0.09 5.27 -7.25
N PHE A 256 1.10 5.28 -6.36
CA PHE A 256 0.88 5.56 -4.94
C PHE A 256 0.46 7.03 -4.76
N PRO A 257 -0.71 7.31 -4.17
CA PRO A 257 -1.17 8.67 -3.97
C PRO A 257 -0.62 9.27 -2.67
N PHE A 258 -0.22 10.54 -2.69
CA PHE A 258 0.30 11.24 -1.53
C PHE A 258 -0.72 12.25 -1.01
N GLY A 259 -1.05 12.12 0.27
CA GLY A 259 -1.95 13.00 1.02
C GLY A 259 -1.22 13.69 2.18
N SER A 260 -1.96 14.10 3.21
CA SER A 260 -1.38 14.63 4.45
C SER A 260 -0.94 13.51 5.40
N LEU A 261 -1.54 12.31 5.30
CA LEU A 261 -1.15 11.13 6.08
C LEU A 261 0.20 10.57 5.63
N PHE A 262 0.50 10.57 4.33
CA PHE A 262 1.81 10.20 3.79
C PHE A 262 2.32 11.31 2.88
N ARG A 263 3.16 12.18 3.44
CA ARG A 263 3.47 13.49 2.85
C ARG A 263 4.57 13.41 1.79
N TRP A 264 4.33 14.13 0.69
CA TRP A 264 5.33 14.42 -0.34
C TRP A 264 6.18 15.63 0.05
N GLU A 265 6.90 15.50 1.15
CA GLU A 265 7.76 16.55 1.71
C GLU A 265 9.12 15.95 2.04
N LYS A 266 10.19 16.73 1.91
CA LYS A 266 11.54 16.25 2.25
C LYS A 266 11.61 15.95 3.75
N ASP A 267 12.03 14.74 4.10
CA ASP A 267 12.32 14.40 5.49
C ASP A 267 13.61 15.13 5.92
N PRO A 268 13.57 16.00 6.95
CA PRO A 268 14.75 16.71 7.44
C PRO A 268 15.88 15.79 7.90
N THR A 269 15.56 14.54 8.23
CA THR A 269 16.50 13.53 8.73
C THR A 269 16.97 12.55 7.65
N ALA A 270 16.46 12.66 6.42
CA ALA A 270 16.84 11.76 5.34
C ALA A 270 18.32 11.96 4.92
N SER A 271 19.02 10.84 4.81
CA SER A 271 20.29 10.77 4.08
C SER A 271 20.05 10.94 2.57
N GLU A 272 21.10 11.24 1.80
CA GLU A 272 21.00 11.32 0.34
C GLU A 272 20.39 10.05 -0.28
N ALA A 273 19.55 10.24 -1.30
CA ALA A 273 18.87 9.14 -1.98
C ALA A 273 19.91 8.14 -2.53
N PRO A 274 19.76 6.83 -2.27
CA PRO A 274 20.65 5.84 -2.86
C PRO A 274 20.51 5.88 -4.40
N LYS A 275 21.63 6.02 -5.11
CA LYS A 275 21.66 5.92 -6.58
C LYS A 275 21.32 4.48 -6.97
N SER A 276 20.06 4.22 -7.30
CA SER A 276 19.62 2.92 -7.81
C SER A 276 19.95 2.80 -9.30
N ILE A 277 20.46 1.64 -9.73
CA ILE A 277 20.68 1.30 -11.15
C ILE A 277 19.36 1.46 -11.95
N HIS A 278 18.21 1.32 -11.28
CA HIS A 278 16.90 1.49 -11.89
C HIS A 278 16.49 2.95 -12.11
N THR A 279 16.97 3.93 -11.35
CA THR A 279 16.64 5.35 -11.59
C THR A 279 17.47 5.94 -12.74
N SER A 280 18.68 5.40 -13.00
CA SER A 280 19.54 5.86 -14.11
C SER A 280 19.08 5.46 -15.51
N ASN A 281 18.26 4.41 -15.65
CA ASN A 281 17.79 3.90 -16.95
C ASN A 281 16.33 4.26 -17.26
N GLN A 282 15.74 5.22 -16.53
CA GLN A 282 14.35 5.65 -16.74
C GLN A 282 14.28 6.85 -17.70
N PRO A 283 13.19 6.98 -18.48
CA PRO A 283 13.05 8.07 -19.42
C PRO A 283 13.04 9.41 -18.69
N ALA A 284 14.06 10.21 -18.91
CA ALA A 284 14.12 11.59 -18.44
C ALA A 284 13.10 12.45 -19.21
N ARG A 285 12.57 13.49 -18.55
CA ARG A 285 11.80 14.53 -19.24
C ARG A 285 12.66 15.15 -20.35
N GLY A 286 12.20 15.02 -21.59
CA GLY A 286 12.69 15.85 -22.68
C GLY A 286 12.38 17.32 -22.37
N PRO A 287 13.26 18.28 -22.71
CA PRO A 287 13.00 19.69 -22.47
C PRO A 287 11.73 20.09 -23.21
N SER A 288 10.84 20.82 -22.52
CA SER A 288 9.63 21.42 -23.07
C SER A 288 10.00 22.41 -24.19
N GLY A 289 10.05 21.90 -25.41
CA GLY A 289 10.24 22.69 -26.63
C GLY A 289 8.98 23.47 -26.97
N GLN A 290 9.15 24.79 -27.07
CA GLN A 290 8.18 25.76 -27.57
C GLN A 290 7.52 25.30 -28.87
N ALA A 291 6.23 25.57 -28.99
CA ALA A 291 5.47 25.46 -30.22
C ALA A 291 6.15 26.27 -31.34
N SER A 292 6.51 25.60 -32.44
CA SER A 292 6.75 26.27 -33.71
C SER A 292 6.16 25.44 -34.85
N ASP A 293 5.43 26.16 -35.68
CA ASP A 293 4.55 25.74 -36.77
C ASP A 293 5.37 25.44 -38.03
N GLY A 294 4.97 24.43 -38.81
CA GLY A 294 5.55 24.15 -40.15
C GLY A 294 5.51 22.68 -40.59
N PRO A 295 5.02 22.37 -41.82
CA PRO A 295 4.81 20.99 -42.26
C PRO A 295 6.10 20.36 -42.81
N GLN A 296 6.59 19.29 -42.17
CA GLN A 296 7.69 18.49 -42.71
C GLN A 296 7.20 17.16 -43.32
N ARG A 297 7.59 16.98 -44.59
CA ARG A 297 7.41 15.78 -45.42
C ARG A 297 8.00 14.53 -44.78
N PHE A 298 7.23 13.44 -44.78
CA PHE A 298 7.71 12.09 -44.46
C PHE A 298 8.61 11.53 -45.59
N PRO A 299 9.79 10.97 -45.30
CA PRO A 299 10.47 10.06 -46.21
C PRO A 299 9.92 8.63 -46.02
N ALA A 300 9.69 7.95 -47.15
CA ALA A 300 9.20 6.59 -47.23
C ALA A 300 10.15 5.59 -46.54
N GLN A 301 9.62 4.78 -45.61
CA GLN A 301 10.33 3.60 -45.11
C GLN A 301 9.87 2.35 -45.87
N THR A 302 10.86 1.72 -46.50
CA THR A 302 10.86 0.39 -47.11
C THR A 302 10.46 -0.68 -46.10
N GLY A 303 9.50 -1.54 -46.48
CA GLY A 303 8.97 -2.61 -45.65
C GLY A 303 9.95 -3.76 -45.42
N THR A 304 9.97 -4.26 -44.17
CA THR A 304 10.69 -5.46 -43.79
C THR A 304 9.69 -6.61 -43.64
N ALA A 305 9.86 -7.65 -44.45
CA ALA A 305 8.98 -8.81 -44.53
C ALA A 305 9.05 -9.71 -43.28
N ALA A 306 7.90 -10.30 -42.93
CA ALA A 306 7.77 -11.30 -41.87
C ALA A 306 8.29 -12.69 -42.32
N PRO A 307 8.91 -13.50 -41.43
CA PRO A 307 9.29 -14.87 -41.76
C PRO A 307 8.06 -15.79 -41.81
N ARG A 308 7.97 -16.59 -42.88
CA ARG A 308 7.00 -17.68 -43.04
C ARG A 308 7.40 -18.87 -42.16
N PHE A 309 6.45 -19.39 -41.40
CA PHE A 309 6.53 -20.75 -40.83
C PHE A 309 6.36 -21.77 -41.97
N ILE A 310 7.30 -22.71 -42.06
CA ILE A 310 7.20 -23.93 -42.87
C ILE A 310 6.51 -25.00 -42.02
N ALA A 311 5.73 -25.84 -42.72
CA ALA A 311 4.86 -26.92 -42.25
C ALA A 311 5.47 -27.87 -41.21
#